data_AF-A0A1B6IIB0-F1
#
_entry.id   AF-A0A1B6IIB0-F1
#
_cell.length_a   1.000
_cell.length_b   1.000
_cell.length_c   1.000
_cell.angle_alpha   90.00
_cell.angle_beta   90.00
_cell.angle_gamma   90.00
#
_symmetry.space_group_name_H-M   'P 1'
#
loop_
_entity.id
_entity.type
_entity.pdbx_description
1 polymer ?
#
loop_
_entity_poly.entity_id
_entity_poly.type
_entity_poly.pdbx_seq_one_letter_code
_entity_poly.pdbx_strand_id
1 'polypeptide(L)'
;IDTGAQVSLIKRGAAVAPMTKPDLIIRGISGRTLKIYGRQKVTLMLKPGVPVQGNFVVSNLPRGYLAVLGCDILKEGSASIDITEGVLRMSGKNIWLNRLHKGESVPDSGRQVVAPRHKKAQAPTTKPEVV
;
A
#
# COMPACT_ATOMS: atom_id res chain seq x y z
N ILE A 1 -2.35 1.69 4.63
CA ILE A 1 -3.11 2.79 5.30
C ILE A 1 -2.68 4.07 4.61
N ASP A 2 -3.62 4.89 4.17
CA ASP A 2 -3.32 6.14 3.46
C ASP A 2 -4.29 7.25 3.91
N THR A 3 -3.81 8.15 4.76
CA THR A 3 -4.60 9.28 5.26
C THR A 3 -4.78 10.38 4.21
N GLY A 4 -4.03 10.35 3.10
CA GLY A 4 -4.23 11.25 1.96
C GLY A 4 -5.32 10.76 1.00
N ALA A 5 -5.70 9.49 1.06
CA ALA A 5 -6.78 8.94 0.25
C ALA A 5 -8.15 9.29 0.85
N GLN A 6 -9.01 9.93 0.05
CA GLN A 6 -10.39 10.24 0.46
C GLN A 6 -11.28 8.99 0.51
N VAL A 7 -11.00 8.01 -0.36
CA VAL A 7 -11.77 6.78 -0.50
C VAL A 7 -10.86 5.56 -0.41
N SER A 8 -11.42 4.47 0.09
CA SER A 8 -10.71 3.19 0.20
C SER A 8 -10.72 2.43 -1.12
N LEU A 9 -9.57 1.87 -1.47
CA LEU A 9 -9.37 1.12 -2.72
C LEU A 9 -9.13 -0.35 -2.43
N ILE A 10 -9.60 -1.23 -3.32
CA ILE A 10 -9.27 -2.65 -3.31
C ILE A 10 -8.77 -3.09 -4.68
N LYS A 11 -7.79 -3.99 -4.69
CA LYS A 11 -7.24 -4.54 -5.93
C LYS A 11 -8.31 -5.37 -6.66
N ARG A 12 -8.43 -5.18 -7.98
CA ARG A 12 -9.30 -6.01 -8.82
C ARG A 12 -9.00 -7.51 -8.61
N GLY A 13 -10.04 -8.28 -8.31
CA GLY A 13 -9.95 -9.73 -8.06
C GLY A 13 -9.58 -10.11 -6.63
N ALA A 14 -9.34 -9.14 -5.73
CA ALA A 14 -9.06 -9.44 -4.32
C ALA A 14 -10.28 -9.85 -3.50
N ALA A 15 -11.50 -9.56 -3.99
CA ALA A 15 -12.74 -9.94 -3.34
C ALA A 15 -13.74 -10.49 -4.37
N VAL A 16 -14.55 -11.47 -3.93
CA VAL A 16 -15.61 -12.13 -4.74
C VAL A 16 -16.97 -11.45 -4.53
N ALA A 17 -17.00 -10.27 -3.91
CA ALA A 17 -18.24 -9.54 -3.65
C ALA A 17 -18.89 -9.02 -4.96
N PRO A 18 -20.24 -8.89 -5.02
CA PRO A 18 -20.90 -8.26 -6.15
C PRO A 18 -20.36 -6.86 -6.42
N MET A 19 -20.12 -6.56 -7.70
CA MET A 19 -19.62 -5.27 -8.15
C MET A 19 -20.79 -4.37 -8.55
N THR A 20 -20.86 -3.18 -7.97
CA THR A 20 -21.81 -2.15 -8.39
C THR A 20 -21.14 -1.16 -9.34
N LYS A 21 -21.96 -0.52 -10.18
CA LYS A 21 -21.49 0.47 -11.16
C LYS A 21 -20.74 1.61 -10.44
N PRO A 22 -19.60 2.08 -10.97
CA PRO A 22 -18.92 3.23 -10.39
C PRO A 22 -19.73 4.52 -10.56
N ASP A 23 -19.73 5.34 -9.52
CA ASP A 23 -20.44 6.62 -9.39
C ASP A 23 -19.51 7.80 -9.12
N LEU A 24 -18.19 7.59 -9.25
CA LEU A 24 -17.17 8.55 -8.85
C LEU A 24 -15.95 8.52 -9.76
N ILE A 25 -15.22 9.63 -9.79
CA ILE A 25 -13.95 9.80 -10.50
C ILE A 25 -12.86 10.05 -9.46
N ILE A 26 -11.79 9.25 -9.47
CA ILE A 26 -10.67 9.40 -8.54
C ILE A 26 -9.45 9.87 -9.31
N ARG A 27 -8.72 10.84 -8.75
CA ARG A 27 -7.45 11.32 -9.28
C ARG A 27 -6.34 11.08 -8.27
N GLY A 28 -5.19 10.65 -8.78
CA GLY A 28 -3.97 10.53 -7.98
C GLY A 28 -3.21 11.85 -7.89
N ILE A 29 -2.10 11.86 -7.16
CA ILE A 29 -1.24 13.04 -6.98
C ILE A 29 -0.71 13.64 -8.30
N SER A 30 -0.58 12.84 -9.35
CA SER A 30 -0.17 13.30 -10.68
C SER A 30 -1.30 13.94 -11.50
N GLY A 31 -2.50 14.11 -10.92
CA GLY A 31 -3.70 14.59 -11.61
C GLY A 31 -4.35 13.58 -12.55
N ARG A 32 -3.71 12.43 -12.79
CA ARG A 32 -4.21 11.35 -13.63
C ARG A 32 -5.40 10.66 -12.97
N THR A 33 -6.42 10.38 -13.78
CA THR A 33 -7.60 9.63 -13.39
C THR A 33 -7.24 8.16 -13.19
N LEU A 34 -7.64 7.59 -12.06
CA LEU A 34 -7.50 6.16 -11.80
C LEU A 34 -8.55 5.38 -12.59
N LYS A 35 -8.16 4.22 -13.13
CA LYS A 35 -9.10 3.30 -13.75
C LYS A 35 -9.93 2.59 -12.68
N ILE A 36 -11.23 2.88 -12.65
CA ILE A 36 -12.18 2.30 -11.70
C ILE A 36 -13.05 1.27 -12.42
N TYR A 37 -13.26 0.13 -11.78
CA TYR A 37 -14.11 -0.94 -12.32
C TYR A 37 -15.51 -0.95 -11.71
N GLY A 38 -15.64 -0.46 -10.47
CA GLY A 38 -16.89 -0.44 -9.73
C GLY A 38 -16.62 -0.32 -8.24
N ARG A 39 -17.64 -0.64 -7.43
CA ARG A 39 -17.52 -0.68 -5.98
C ARG A 39 -17.94 -2.05 -5.45
N GLN A 40 -17.36 -2.44 -4.32
CA GLN A 40 -17.64 -3.70 -3.64
C GLN A 40 -17.74 -3.44 -2.14
N LYS A 41 -18.82 -3.94 -1.51
CA LYS A 41 -18.90 -4.02 -0.05
C LYS A 41 -18.09 -5.22 0.42
N VAL A 42 -17.00 -4.97 1.13
CA VAL A 42 -16.03 -6.01 1.53
C VAL A 42 -15.73 -5.88 3.01
N THR A 43 -15.53 -7.01 3.69
CA THR A 43 -14.93 -7.06 5.03
C THR A 43 -13.49 -7.55 4.91
N LEU A 44 -12.53 -6.68 5.21
CA LEU A 44 -11.11 -7.02 5.28
C LEU A 44 -10.74 -7.43 6.69
N MET A 45 -9.99 -8.52 6.83
CA MET A 45 -9.44 -8.95 8.11
C MET A 45 -8.01 -8.43 8.26
N LEU A 46 -7.84 -7.37 9.05
CA LEU A 46 -6.51 -6.88 9.41
C LEU A 46 -5.96 -7.73 10.56
N LYS A 47 -4.65 -8.02 10.56
CA LYS A 47 -4.00 -8.67 11.70
C LYS A 47 -4.07 -7.75 12.93
N PRO A 48 -4.31 -8.26 14.15
CA PRO A 48 -4.41 -9.68 14.54
C PRO A 48 -5.82 -10.30 14.45
N GLY A 49 -6.76 -9.70 13.70
CA GLY A 49 -8.15 -10.16 13.61
C GLY A 49 -9.15 -9.02 13.81
N VAL A 50 -8.85 -7.85 13.24
CA VAL A 50 -9.74 -6.68 13.22
C VAL A 50 -10.53 -6.72 11.92
N PRO A 51 -11.85 -6.99 11.97
CA PRO A 51 -12.69 -6.88 10.79
C PRO A 51 -12.89 -5.41 10.44
N VAL A 52 -12.69 -5.08 9.17
CA VAL A 52 -12.89 -3.75 8.61
C VAL A 52 -13.86 -3.87 7.46
N GLN A 53 -15.12 -3.54 7.73
CA GLN A 53 -16.14 -3.48 6.69
C GLN A 53 -16.05 -2.13 5.98
N GLY A 54 -16.23 -2.12 4.66
CA GLY A 54 -16.26 -0.89 3.90
C GLY A 54 -16.75 -1.07 2.48
N ASN A 55 -17.07 0.05 1.84
CA ASN A 55 -17.45 0.10 0.43
C ASN A 55 -16.25 0.53 -0.42
N PHE A 56 -15.48 -0.43 -0.88
CA PHE A 56 -14.22 -0.21 -1.58
C PHE A 56 -14.43 0.09 -3.04
N VAL A 57 -13.63 1.03 -3.56
CA VAL A 57 -13.52 1.26 -5.00
C VAL A 57 -12.54 0.25 -5.59
N VAL A 58 -12.99 -0.49 -6.60
CA VAL A 58 -12.18 -1.51 -7.26
C VAL A 58 -11.30 -0.86 -8.32
N SER A 59 -9.98 -1.02 -8.19
CA SER A 59 -8.98 -0.41 -9.09
C SER A 59 -7.77 -1.34 -9.29
N ASN A 60 -6.89 -0.96 -10.23
CA ASN A 60 -5.58 -1.59 -10.36
C ASN A 60 -4.64 -0.97 -9.32
N LEU A 61 -4.28 -1.73 -8.29
CA LEU A 61 -3.28 -1.32 -7.31
C LEU A 61 -1.88 -1.84 -7.69
N PRO A 62 -0.80 -1.13 -7.27
CA PRO A 62 0.57 -1.61 -7.45
C PRO A 62 0.79 -3.02 -6.88
N ARG A 63 1.82 -3.71 -7.38
CA ARG A 63 2.18 -5.04 -6.87
C ARG A 63 2.49 -4.97 -5.37
N GLY A 64 2.04 -5.97 -4.60
CA GLY A 64 2.18 -6.02 -3.14
C GLY A 64 1.03 -5.38 -2.37
N TYR A 65 0.20 -4.55 -3.01
CA TYR A 65 -0.96 -3.93 -2.37
C TYR A 65 -2.21 -4.78 -2.60
N LEU A 66 -2.88 -5.17 -1.52
CA LEU A 66 -4.21 -5.77 -1.54
C LEU A 66 -5.30 -4.69 -1.55
N ALA A 67 -5.15 -3.71 -0.66
CA ALA A 67 -6.09 -2.63 -0.44
C ALA A 67 -5.39 -1.38 0.07
N VAL A 68 -6.04 -0.24 -0.10
CA VAL A 68 -5.71 1.04 0.52
C VAL A 68 -6.89 1.40 1.43
N LEU A 69 -6.62 1.56 2.73
CA LEU A 69 -7.61 2.11 3.66
C LEU A 69 -7.45 3.63 3.67
N GLY A 70 -8.45 4.30 3.12
CA GLY A 70 -8.58 5.75 3.06
C GLY A 70 -9.42 6.31 4.20
N CYS A 71 -9.61 7.62 4.18
CA CYS A 71 -10.31 8.36 5.22
C CYS A 71 -11.76 7.95 5.44
N ASP A 72 -12.46 7.46 4.40
CA ASP A 72 -13.83 6.96 4.52
C ASP A 72 -13.95 5.84 5.58
N ILE A 73 -13.11 4.81 5.47
CA ILE A 73 -13.09 3.68 6.40
C ILE A 73 -12.38 4.04 7.70
N LEU A 74 -11.27 4.79 7.62
CA LEU A 74 -10.49 5.14 8.82
C LEU A 74 -11.30 6.01 9.78
N LYS A 75 -12.12 6.95 9.28
CA LYS A 75 -12.99 7.77 10.12
C LYS A 75 -14.12 6.94 10.74
N GLU A 76 -14.75 6.06 9.98
CA GLU A 76 -15.80 5.16 10.49
C GLU A 76 -15.26 4.26 11.62
N GLY A 77 -14.04 3.73 11.45
CA GLY A 77 -13.36 2.92 12.47
C GLY A 77 -12.82 3.69 13.68
N SER A 78 -13.02 5.01 13.75
CA SER A 78 -12.40 5.91 14.73
C SER A 78 -10.89 5.71 14.82
N ALA A 79 -10.25 5.55 13.66
CA ALA A 79 -8.86 5.15 13.59
C ALA A 79 -7.91 6.29 13.96
N SER A 80 -6.87 5.99 14.72
CA SER A 80 -5.77 6.91 15.04
C SER A 80 -4.43 6.23 14.82
N ILE A 81 -3.42 7.02 14.42
CA ILE A 81 -2.06 6.52 14.23
C ILE A 81 -1.22 7.05 15.37
N ASP A 82 -0.64 6.14 16.14
CA ASP A 82 0.42 6.45 17.08
C ASP A 82 1.76 6.24 16.38
N ILE A 83 2.42 7.35 16.05
CA ILE A 83 3.69 7.34 15.31
C ILE A 83 4.83 6.84 16.22
N THR A 84 4.78 7.15 17.51
CA THR A 84 5.80 6.77 18.49
C THR A 84 5.82 5.27 18.70
N GLU A 85 4.63 4.66 18.83
CA GLU A 85 4.48 3.22 18.99
C GLU A 85 4.49 2.45 17.66
N GLY A 86 4.28 3.14 16.54
CA GLY A 86 4.19 2.51 15.21
C GLY A 86 2.92 1.66 15.05
N VAL A 87 1.80 2.10 15.63
CA VAL A 87 0.53 1.36 15.61
C VAL A 87 -0.61 2.18 15.03
N LEU A 88 -1.49 1.50 14.30
CA LEU A 88 -2.83 1.99 14.00
C LEU A 88 -3.77 1.47 15.08
N ARG A 89 -4.43 2.37 15.81
CA ARG A 89 -5.51 2.03 16.74
C ARG A 89 -6.82 2.13 15.99
N MET A 90 -7.58 1.05 15.95
CA MET A 90 -8.88 1.02 15.27
C MET A 90 -9.78 -0.01 15.94
N SER A 91 -11.05 0.35 16.16
CA SER A 91 -12.02 -0.53 16.85
C SER A 91 -11.51 -1.05 18.20
N GLY A 92 -10.80 -0.21 18.95
CA GLY A 92 -10.23 -0.56 20.27
C GLY A 92 -9.05 -1.54 20.24
N LYS A 93 -8.52 -1.89 19.06
CA LYS A 93 -7.36 -2.79 18.93
C LYS A 93 -6.14 -2.07 18.34
N ASN A 94 -4.96 -2.50 18.76
CA ASN A 94 -3.69 -2.08 18.18
C ASN A 94 -3.33 -2.97 16.99
N ILE A 95 -3.16 -2.36 15.83
CA ILE A 95 -2.72 -2.97 14.59
C ILE A 95 -1.30 -2.49 14.36
N TRP A 96 -0.33 -3.39 14.56
CA TRP A 96 1.08 -3.10 14.34
C TRP A 96 1.31 -2.76 12.87
N LEU A 97 1.78 -1.55 12.61
CA LEU A 97 2.27 -1.18 11.31
C LEU A 97 3.67 -1.80 11.23
N ASN A 98 3.77 -3.01 10.66
CA ASN A 98 5.06 -3.69 10.47
C ASN A 98 6.09 -2.66 10.01
N ARG A 99 7.16 -2.49 10.80
CA ARG A 99 8.19 -1.47 10.63
C ARG A 99 8.59 -1.39 9.16
N LEU A 100 8.04 -0.41 8.45
CA LEU A 100 8.66 0.10 7.25
C LEU A 100 9.84 0.91 7.77
N HIS A 101 11.06 0.38 7.67
CA HIS A 101 12.19 1.30 7.65
C HIS A 101 11.92 2.29 6.51
N LYS A 102 12.21 3.57 6.74
CA LYS A 102 12.07 4.61 5.72
C LYS A 102 12.76 4.14 4.43
N GLY A 103 11.99 3.86 3.39
CA GLY A 103 12.50 3.39 2.09
C GLY A 103 12.28 1.91 1.75
N GLU A 104 11.71 1.08 2.64
CA GLU A 104 11.41 -0.32 2.32
C GLU A 104 10.01 -0.50 1.71
N SER A 105 9.89 -1.41 0.74
CA SER A 105 8.61 -1.96 0.27
C SER A 105 8.47 -3.37 0.82
N VAL A 106 7.28 -3.74 1.31
CA VAL A 106 7.03 -5.07 1.88
C VAL A 106 7.35 -6.16 0.83
N PRO A 107 8.27 -7.09 1.11
CA PRO A 107 8.59 -8.15 0.17
C PRO A 107 7.45 -9.16 0.08
N ASP A 108 7.12 -9.52 -1.16
CA ASP A 108 6.23 -10.60 -1.57
C ASP A 108 6.89 -11.93 -1.16
N SER A 109 6.23 -12.73 -0.31
CA SER A 109 6.79 -13.99 0.25
C SER A 109 7.09 -15.07 -0.80
N GLY A 110 6.76 -14.83 -2.07
CA GLY A 110 7.13 -15.67 -3.22
C GLY A 110 8.38 -15.23 -3.98
N ARG A 111 9.12 -14.21 -3.54
CA ARG A 111 10.29 -13.67 -4.27
C ARG A 111 11.59 -14.16 -3.65
N GLN A 112 12.23 -15.18 -4.26
CA GLN A 112 13.65 -15.43 -4.02
C GLN A 112 14.44 -14.21 -4.50
N VAL A 113 15.05 -13.49 -3.56
CA VAL A 113 15.90 -12.34 -3.85
C VAL A 113 17.22 -12.87 -4.40
N VAL A 114 17.39 -12.83 -5.72
CA VAL A 114 18.72 -12.94 -6.32
C VAL A 114 19.42 -11.60 -6.10
N ALA A 115 20.43 -11.59 -5.24
CA ALA A 115 21.21 -10.40 -4.96
C ALA A 115 21.86 -9.87 -6.25
N PRO A 116 21.83 -8.55 -6.53
CA PRO A 116 22.54 -7.99 -7.65
C PRO A 116 24.05 -8.11 -7.42
N ARG A 117 24.73 -8.89 -8.26
CA ARG A 117 26.20 -8.87 -8.34
C ARG A 117 26.63 -7.52 -8.90
N HIS A 118 27.00 -6.59 -8.03
CA HIS A 118 27.76 -5.41 -8.44
C HIS A 118 29.14 -5.87 -8.91
N LYS A 119 29.35 -5.93 -10.23
CA LYS A 119 30.72 -5.91 -10.79
C LYS A 119 31.27 -4.51 -10.52
N LYS A 120 32.17 -4.38 -9.54
CA LYS A 120 33.04 -3.19 -9.44
C LYS A 120 33.85 -3.11 -10.73
N ALA A 121 33.59 -2.11 -11.56
CA ALA A 121 34.52 -1.72 -12.59
C ALA A 121 35.77 -1.16 -11.89
N GLN A 122 36.93 -1.77 -12.14
CA GLN A 122 38.22 -1.21 -11.73
C GLN A 122 38.43 0.12 -12.48
N ALA A 123 38.78 1.17 -11.74
CA ALA A 123 39.21 2.43 -12.32
C ALA A 123 40.58 2.23 -13.01
N PRO A 124 40.82 2.86 -14.18
CA PRO A 124 42.10 2.78 -14.85
C PRO A 124 43.17 3.57 -14.08
N THR A 125 44.26 2.90 -13.71
CA THR A 125 45.49 3.50 -13.18
C THR A 125 46.19 4.33 -14.25
N THR A 126 46.22 5.65 -14.09
CA THR A 126 47.13 6.54 -14.83
C THR A 126 48.54 6.44 -14.24
N LYS A 127 49.53 6.11 -15.08
CA LYS A 127 50.95 6.19 -14.75
C LYS A 127 51.41 7.65 -14.67
N PRO A 128 52.37 8.01 -13.78
CA PRO A 128 53.01 9.31 -13.84
C PRO A 128 54.03 9.35 -14.99
N GLU A 129 53.95 10.39 -15.81
CA GLU A 129 54.95 10.74 -16.82
C GLU A 129 55.99 11.65 -16.15
N VAL A 130 57.25 11.24 -16.22
CA VAL A 130 58.41 11.98 -15.68
C VAL A 130 58.89 12.93 -16.78
N VAL A 131 58.99 14.22 -16.47
CA VAL A 131 59.84 15.19 -17.18
C VAL A 131 60.56 16.03 -16.13
#